data_AF-A0A0B2R5X5-F1
#
_entry.id   AF-A0A0B2R5X5-F1
#
_cell.length_a   1.000
_cell.length_b   1.000
_cell.length_c   1.000
_cell.angle_alpha   90.00
_cell.angle_beta   90.00
_cell.angle_gamma   90.00
#
_symmetry.space_group_name_H-M   'P 1'
#
loop_
_entity.id
_entity.type
_entity.pdbx_description
1 polymer ?
#
loop_
_entity_poly.entity_id
_entity_poly.type
_entity_poly.pdbx_seq_one_letter_code
_entity_poly.pdbx_strand_id
1 'polypeptide(L)'
;MISLLPVLNILYVDAPVGTGYSYSKTQEGYYSNDEQLVEHMYDFFHKWLVDHPEFRSNPLYIGGGSYSGIVVLPLVQKVYEDYETGRSPILNIQGLVLASPRLDSFMDNNTKVEFAHQRTLISNELYESIKSNCNGDYVNLDPNNTKCMSDYEAYTELVRYINEYQILEPSCVIAPKENQRILSQELNYIHQTKFRCRDDLYAIGELWANDPHVQKALQVREVNSNNYSFN
;
A
#
# COMPACT_ATOMS: atom_id res chain seq x y z
N MET A 1 -1.66 -17.15 1.04
CA MET A 1 -1.98 -17.05 2.48
C MET A 1 -0.89 -17.78 3.26
N ILE A 2 0.19 -17.09 3.64
CA ILE A 2 1.12 -17.62 4.65
C ILE A 2 0.44 -17.34 5.98
N SER A 3 -0.10 -18.41 6.57
CA SER A 3 -0.69 -18.40 7.91
C SER A 3 0.39 -17.97 8.91
N LEU A 4 0.40 -16.70 9.27
CA LEU A 4 1.07 -16.25 10.47
C LEU A 4 0.18 -16.61 11.67
N LEU A 5 0.33 -17.88 12.05
CA LEU A 5 0.36 -18.39 13.42
C LEU A 5 -0.99 -18.55 14.17
N PRO A 6 -1.27 -19.74 14.73
CA PRO A 6 -2.49 -20.05 15.51
C PRO A 6 -2.61 -19.33 16.87
N VAL A 7 -1.97 -18.16 17.04
CA VAL A 7 -1.85 -17.41 18.31
C VAL A 7 -2.14 -15.91 18.18
N LEU A 8 -2.56 -15.42 17.01
CA LEU A 8 -2.87 -14.01 16.77
C LEU A 8 -4.32 -13.81 16.30
N ASN A 9 -4.93 -12.72 16.74
CA ASN A 9 -6.15 -12.18 16.13
C ASN A 9 -5.72 -11.05 15.20
N ILE A 10 -6.03 -11.17 13.90
CA ILE A 10 -5.67 -10.18 12.89
C ILE A 10 -6.94 -9.52 12.38
N LEU A 11 -6.99 -8.18 12.45
CA LEU A 11 -8.06 -7.37 11.89
C LEU A 11 -7.54 -6.67 10.63
N TYR A 12 -8.13 -7.00 9.48
CA TYR A 12 -7.90 -6.29 8.22
C TYR A 12 -8.99 -5.23 8.05
N VAL A 13 -8.59 -4.01 7.68
CA VAL A 13 -9.51 -2.88 7.57
C VAL A 13 -9.37 -2.27 6.18
N ASP A 14 -10.46 -2.27 5.42
CA ASP A 14 -10.55 -1.57 4.15
C ASP A 14 -10.67 -0.06 4.42
N ALA A 15 -9.66 0.72 4.04
CA ALA A 15 -9.66 2.17 4.21
C ALA A 15 -8.76 2.85 3.16
N PRO A 16 -9.06 4.09 2.72
CA PRO A 16 -10.22 4.91 3.07
C PRO A 16 -11.54 4.39 2.46
N VAL A 17 -12.62 5.11 2.70
CA VAL A 17 -13.89 4.92 1.97
C VAL A 17 -13.64 4.84 0.46
N GLY A 18 -14.21 3.83 -0.19
CA GLY A 18 -13.98 3.49 -1.60
C GLY A 18 -12.97 2.36 -1.82
N THR A 19 -12.25 1.96 -0.77
CA THR A 19 -11.36 0.79 -0.79
C THR A 19 -12.13 -0.46 -0.42
N GLY A 20 -11.93 -1.55 -1.16
CA GLY A 20 -12.59 -2.83 -0.91
C GLY A 20 -14.11 -2.69 -0.77
N TYR A 21 -14.65 -3.02 0.40
CA TYR A 21 -16.09 -2.88 0.69
C TYR A 21 -16.46 -1.66 1.56
N SER A 22 -15.50 -0.80 1.90
CA SER A 22 -15.77 0.45 2.62
C SER A 22 -16.44 1.47 1.69
N TYR A 23 -17.58 2.02 2.09
CA TYR A 23 -18.40 2.89 1.22
C TYR A 23 -19.01 4.08 1.97
N SER A 24 -19.35 5.12 1.21
CA SER A 24 -20.16 6.25 1.68
C SER A 24 -21.52 6.26 0.98
N LYS A 25 -22.54 6.75 1.70
CA LYS A 25 -23.88 7.00 1.15
C LYS A 25 -23.97 8.29 0.34
N THR A 26 -22.99 9.17 0.49
CA THR A 26 -22.89 10.45 -0.22
C THR A 26 -21.63 10.48 -1.06
N GLN A 27 -21.66 11.21 -2.17
CA GLN A 27 -20.51 11.34 -3.06
C GLN A 27 -19.34 12.03 -2.35
N GLU A 28 -19.65 12.98 -1.48
CA GLU A 28 -18.67 13.77 -0.73
C GLU A 28 -17.79 12.89 0.17
N GLY A 29 -18.36 11.81 0.72
CA GLY A 29 -17.62 10.90 1.62
C GLY A 29 -16.56 10.04 0.93
N TYR A 30 -16.48 10.06 -0.41
CA TYR A 30 -15.40 9.43 -1.16
C TYR A 30 -14.16 10.33 -1.31
N TYR A 31 -14.27 11.62 -0.99
CA TYR A 31 -13.12 12.51 -0.95
C TYR A 31 -12.52 12.48 0.46
N SER A 32 -11.26 12.07 0.56
CA SER A 32 -10.54 12.00 1.83
C SER A 32 -9.08 12.42 1.64
N ASN A 33 -8.47 12.93 2.70
CA ASN A 33 -7.03 13.20 2.78
C ASN A 33 -6.40 12.39 3.94
N ASP A 34 -5.08 12.45 4.07
CA ASP A 34 -4.36 11.65 5.07
C ASP A 34 -4.81 11.94 6.51
N GLU A 35 -5.07 13.20 6.86
CA GLU A 35 -5.54 13.59 8.19
C GLU A 35 -6.93 12.99 8.48
N GLN A 36 -7.86 13.11 7.53
CA GLN A 36 -9.20 12.52 7.64
C GLN A 36 -9.13 11.00 7.74
N LEU A 37 -8.22 10.35 7.00
CA LEU A 37 -8.04 8.91 7.08
C LEU A 37 -7.53 8.48 8.47
N VAL A 38 -6.59 9.22 9.07
CA VAL A 38 -6.14 8.97 10.45
C VAL A 38 -7.31 9.09 11.42
N GLU A 39 -8.13 10.14 11.31
CA GLU A 39 -9.31 10.32 12.16
C GLU A 39 -10.34 9.20 11.98
N HIS A 40 -10.64 8.81 10.75
CA HIS A 40 -11.57 7.71 10.47
C HIS A 40 -11.08 6.38 11.03
N MET A 41 -9.78 6.08 10.91
CA MET A 41 -9.19 4.86 11.47
C MET A 41 -9.19 4.88 13.00
N TYR A 42 -8.84 6.01 13.60
CA TYR A 42 -8.92 6.21 15.05
C TYR A 42 -10.34 5.96 15.57
N ASP A 43 -11.34 6.56 14.93
CA ASP A 43 -12.76 6.38 15.25
C ASP A 43 -13.20 4.93 15.07
N PHE A 44 -12.75 4.28 14.00
CA PHE A 44 -13.05 2.88 13.72
C PHE A 44 -12.56 1.99 14.85
N PHE A 45 -11.30 2.12 15.30
CA PHE A 45 -10.76 1.26 16.36
C PHE A 45 -11.49 1.44 17.70
N HIS A 46 -11.86 2.67 18.05
CA HIS A 46 -12.64 2.92 19.27
C HIS A 46 -14.04 2.31 19.20
N LYS A 47 -14.76 2.52 18.09
CA LYS A 47 -16.10 1.96 17.87
C LYS A 47 -16.06 0.43 17.82
N TRP A 48 -15.07 -0.12 17.12
CA TRP A 48 -14.87 -1.57 17.03
C TRP A 48 -14.64 -2.19 18.42
N LEU A 49 -13.84 -1.55 19.29
CA LEU A 49 -13.60 -2.06 20.64
C LEU A 49 -14.82 -1.92 21.58
N VAL A 50 -15.69 -0.93 21.34
CA VAL A 50 -16.98 -0.83 22.03
C VAL A 50 -17.87 -2.02 21.67
N ASP A 51 -17.92 -2.37 20.39
CA ASP A 51 -18.73 -3.48 19.87
C ASP A 51 -18.13 -4.87 20.19
N HIS A 52 -16.81 -4.94 20.41
CA HIS A 52 -16.07 -6.19 20.70
C HIS A 52 -15.32 -6.09 22.04
N PRO A 53 -16.04 -5.95 23.18
CA PRO A 53 -15.45 -5.69 24.49
C PRO A 53 -14.52 -6.80 25.00
N GLU A 54 -14.64 -8.03 24.48
CA GLU A 54 -13.79 -9.17 24.79
C GLU A 54 -12.32 -8.96 24.38
N PHE A 55 -12.03 -8.01 23.48
CA PHE A 55 -10.67 -7.68 23.05
C PHE A 55 -9.99 -6.58 23.90
N ARG A 56 -10.67 -5.99 24.90
CA ARG A 56 -10.13 -4.85 25.68
C ARG A 56 -8.80 -5.11 26.36
N SER A 57 -8.57 -6.33 26.84
CA SER A 57 -7.30 -6.67 27.51
C SER A 57 -6.21 -7.13 26.53
N ASN A 58 -6.54 -7.32 25.25
CA ASN A 58 -5.57 -7.85 24.29
C ASN A 58 -4.48 -6.82 23.99
N PRO A 59 -3.20 -7.23 23.97
CA PRO A 59 -2.13 -6.46 23.36
C PRO A 59 -2.49 -6.04 21.93
N LEU A 60 -2.50 -4.74 21.66
CA LEU A 60 -2.76 -4.18 20.34
C LEU A 60 -1.45 -3.82 19.66
N TYR A 61 -1.30 -4.25 18.41
CA TYR A 61 -0.26 -3.79 17.49
C TYR A 61 -0.95 -3.23 16.25
N ILE A 62 -0.59 -2.02 15.84
CA ILE A 62 -1.12 -1.41 14.61
C ILE A 62 -0.03 -1.46 13.54
N GLY A 63 -0.35 -2.03 12.39
CA GLY A 63 0.64 -2.19 11.32
C GLY A 63 0.11 -1.89 9.94
N GLY A 64 1.03 -1.74 9.01
CA GLY A 64 0.75 -1.45 7.62
C GLY A 64 2.02 -1.47 6.77
N GLY A 65 1.88 -1.35 5.47
CA GLY A 65 3.01 -1.28 4.54
C GLY A 65 2.79 -0.27 3.44
N SER A 66 3.84 0.02 2.66
CA SER A 66 3.75 1.01 1.58
C SER A 66 3.23 2.36 2.11
N TYR A 67 2.25 2.96 1.45
CA TYR A 67 1.66 4.24 1.84
C TYR A 67 1.13 4.30 3.28
N SER A 68 0.79 3.16 3.89
CA SER A 68 0.29 3.10 5.26
C SER A 68 1.25 3.71 6.29
N GLY A 69 2.55 3.86 6.00
CA GLY A 69 3.47 4.56 6.91
C GLY A 69 3.05 6.00 7.22
N ILE A 70 2.45 6.70 6.25
CA ILE A 70 1.93 8.06 6.40
C ILE A 70 0.72 8.10 7.36
N VAL A 71 -0.04 7.01 7.47
CA VAL A 71 -1.28 6.93 8.25
C VAL A 71 -1.06 6.26 9.61
N VAL A 72 -0.34 5.14 9.64
CA VAL A 72 -0.14 4.30 10.82
C VAL A 72 0.67 5.05 11.88
N LEU A 73 1.69 5.81 11.49
CA LEU A 73 2.51 6.56 12.44
C LEU A 73 1.69 7.61 13.24
N PRO A 74 0.99 8.57 12.61
CA PRO A 74 0.17 9.52 13.35
C PRO A 74 -1.00 8.86 14.08
N LEU A 75 -1.58 7.79 13.53
CA LEU A 75 -2.62 7.02 14.22
C LEU A 75 -2.10 6.40 15.52
N VAL A 76 -0.96 5.73 15.49
CA VAL A 76 -0.35 5.12 16.68
C VAL A 76 0.01 6.19 17.70
N GLN A 77 0.54 7.33 17.25
CA GLN A 77 0.81 8.46 18.14
C GLN A 77 -0.47 8.89 18.89
N LYS A 78 -1.56 9.12 18.15
CA LYS A 78 -2.85 9.52 18.74
C LYS A 78 -3.40 8.48 19.72
N VAL A 79 -3.34 7.20 19.37
CA VAL A 79 -3.77 6.10 20.24
C VAL A 79 -2.91 5.99 21.50
N TYR A 80 -1.59 6.20 21.37
CA TYR A 80 -0.66 6.15 22.49
C TYR A 80 -0.88 7.31 23.49
N GLU A 81 -1.14 8.52 22.99
CA GLU A 81 -1.49 9.68 23.84
C GLU A 81 -2.77 9.42 24.67
N ASP A 82 -3.78 8.78 24.07
CA ASP A 82 -5.00 8.39 24.77
C ASP A 82 -4.77 7.25 25.78
N TYR A 83 -3.89 6.31 25.46
CA TYR A 83 -3.47 5.25 26.38
C TYR A 83 -2.81 5.85 27.64
N GLU A 84 -1.87 6.78 27.47
CA GLU A 84 -1.16 7.46 28.57
C GLU A 84 -2.11 8.29 29.45
N THR A 85 -3.12 8.92 28.85
CA THR A 85 -4.13 9.72 29.57
C THR A 85 -5.28 8.89 30.15
N GLY A 86 -5.34 7.59 29.85
CA GLY A 86 -6.37 6.68 30.34
C GLY A 86 -7.76 6.95 29.73
N ARG A 87 -7.82 7.47 28.50
CA ARG A 87 -9.09 7.74 27.83
C ARG A 87 -9.81 6.43 27.47
N SER A 88 -11.09 6.33 27.84
CA SER A 88 -11.89 5.12 27.61
C SER A 88 -12.66 5.18 26.26
N PRO A 89 -12.79 4.05 25.52
CA PRO A 89 -12.18 2.75 25.79
C PRO A 89 -10.66 2.77 25.53
N ILE A 90 -9.89 2.20 26.47
CA ILE A 90 -8.44 2.15 26.36
C ILE A 90 -8.07 1.11 25.30
N LEU A 91 -7.42 1.55 24.22
CA LEU A 91 -6.74 0.68 23.28
C LEU A 91 -5.38 0.30 23.90
N ASN A 92 -5.20 -0.97 24.27
CA ASN A 92 -3.98 -1.48 24.92
C ASN A 92 -2.80 -1.61 23.93
N ILE A 93 -2.35 -0.48 23.37
CA ILE A 93 -1.29 -0.40 22.37
C ILE A 93 0.05 -0.83 22.96
N GLN A 94 0.72 -1.77 22.30
CA GLN A 94 2.03 -2.30 22.69
C GLN A 94 3.11 -2.02 21.63
N GLY A 95 2.71 -1.63 20.43
CA GLY A 95 3.66 -1.23 19.40
C GLY A 95 3.04 -1.13 18.01
N LEU A 96 3.92 -0.98 17.03
CA LEU A 96 3.56 -0.88 15.62
C LEU A 96 4.44 -1.78 14.76
N VAL A 97 3.93 -2.19 13.60
CA VAL A 97 4.65 -3.04 12.65
C VAL A 97 4.56 -2.44 11.25
N LEU A 98 5.69 -2.03 10.67
CA LEU A 98 5.73 -1.44 9.33
C LEU A 98 6.49 -2.34 8.35
N ALA A 99 5.91 -2.57 7.17
CA ALA A 99 6.50 -3.36 6.10
C ALA A 99 6.75 -2.48 4.87
N SER A 100 8.01 -2.12 4.62
CA SER A 100 8.41 -1.20 3.54
C SER A 100 7.56 0.08 3.50
N PRO A 101 7.47 0.83 4.62
CA PRO A 101 6.61 2.00 4.70
C PRO A 101 7.15 3.17 3.89
N ARG A 102 6.24 4.01 3.37
CA ARG A 102 6.54 5.38 3.00
C ARG A 102 6.63 6.23 4.26
N LEU A 103 7.71 6.99 4.41
CA LEU A 103 7.99 7.78 5.62
C LEU A 103 8.26 9.24 5.28
N ASP A 104 9.12 9.47 4.29
CA ASP A 104 9.51 10.79 3.84
C ASP A 104 9.70 10.75 2.34
N SER A 105 8.85 11.48 1.61
CA SER A 105 8.82 11.40 0.15
C SER A 105 10.12 11.83 -0.51
N PHE A 106 10.88 12.72 0.13
CA PHE A 106 12.18 13.13 -0.39
C PHE A 106 13.19 12.01 -0.20
N MET A 107 13.37 11.52 1.03
CA MET A 107 14.33 10.46 1.35
C MET A 107 14.00 9.15 0.63
N ASP A 108 12.74 8.75 0.60
CA ASP A 108 12.26 7.52 -0.05
C ASP A 108 12.59 7.50 -1.55
N ASN A 109 12.58 8.66 -2.22
CA ASN A 109 12.95 8.77 -3.63
C ASN A 109 14.44 9.05 -3.84
N ASN A 110 15.04 9.91 -3.03
CA ASN A 110 16.44 10.31 -3.16
C ASN A 110 17.39 9.13 -2.94
N THR A 111 17.04 8.22 -2.03
CA THR A 111 17.86 7.02 -1.77
C THR A 111 17.84 5.99 -2.90
N LYS A 112 16.95 6.11 -3.90
CA LYS A 112 16.86 5.16 -5.03
C LYS A 112 18.15 5.09 -5.84
N VAL A 113 18.85 6.21 -6.05
CA VAL A 113 20.13 6.25 -6.78
C VAL A 113 21.21 5.44 -6.05
N GLU A 114 21.31 5.63 -4.73
CA GLU A 114 22.24 4.86 -3.90
C GLU A 114 21.88 3.38 -3.87
N PHE A 115 20.59 3.05 -3.73
CA PHE A 115 20.13 1.67 -3.78
C PHE A 115 20.48 1.01 -5.11
N ALA A 116 20.27 1.69 -6.24
CA ALA A 116 20.62 1.17 -7.56
C ALA A 116 22.12 0.87 -7.69
N HIS A 117 22.98 1.73 -7.14
CA HIS A 117 24.41 1.49 -7.07
C HIS A 117 24.76 0.27 -6.21
N GLN A 118 24.22 0.19 -4.99
CA GLN A 118 24.44 -0.93 -4.06
C GLN A 118 23.94 -2.27 -4.62
N ARG A 119 22.98 -2.24 -5.54
CA ARG A 119 22.43 -3.42 -6.24
C ARG A 119 23.04 -3.64 -7.62
N THR A 120 24.13 -2.96 -7.95
CA THR A 120 24.85 -3.09 -9.23
C THR A 120 23.98 -2.86 -10.47
N LEU A 121 22.93 -2.04 -10.32
CA LEU A 121 22.03 -1.64 -11.42
C LEU A 121 22.65 -0.50 -12.25
N ILE A 122 23.56 0.27 -11.65
CA ILE A 122 24.38 1.29 -12.31
C ILE A 122 25.86 1.09 -11.99
N SER A 123 26.73 1.62 -12.85
CA SER A 123 28.18 1.51 -12.65
C SER A 123 28.70 2.47 -11.57
N ASN A 124 29.88 2.19 -11.04
CA ASN A 124 30.55 3.08 -10.07
C ASN A 124 30.82 4.46 -10.68
N GLU A 125 31.23 4.51 -11.94
CA GLU A 125 31.53 5.76 -12.65
C GLU A 125 30.28 6.64 -12.76
N LEU A 126 29.13 6.05 -13.11
CA LEU A 126 27.88 6.79 -13.20
C LEU A 126 27.41 7.27 -11.82
N TYR A 127 27.52 6.43 -10.79
CA TYR A 127 27.15 6.81 -9.42
C TYR A 127 27.99 7.99 -8.90
N GLU A 128 29.31 7.96 -9.05
CA GLU A 128 30.18 9.06 -8.62
C GLU A 128 29.92 10.34 -9.42
N SER A 129 29.64 10.21 -10.73
CA SER A 129 29.27 11.36 -11.58
C SER A 129 27.96 12.00 -11.14
N ILE A 130 26.89 11.22 -10.98
CA ILE A 130 25.58 11.69 -10.50
C ILE A 130 25.71 12.35 -9.14
N LYS A 131 26.38 11.68 -8.19
CA LYS A 131 26.56 12.18 -6.82
C LYS A 131 27.27 13.52 -6.80
N SER A 132 28.32 13.68 -7.61
CA SER A 132 29.07 14.94 -7.71
C SER A 132 28.30 16.02 -8.45
N ASN A 133 27.65 15.71 -9.57
CA ASN A 133 27.00 16.73 -10.41
C ASN A 133 25.65 17.18 -9.84
N CYS A 134 24.94 16.30 -9.13
CA CYS A 134 23.64 16.59 -8.51
C CYS A 134 23.73 16.98 -7.03
N ASN A 135 24.93 17.03 -6.43
CA ASN A 135 25.15 17.37 -5.01
C ASN A 135 24.34 16.51 -4.03
N GLY A 136 24.02 15.26 -4.40
CA GLY A 136 23.23 14.34 -3.58
C GLY A 136 21.73 14.62 -3.52
N ASP A 137 21.19 15.56 -4.30
CA ASP A 137 19.75 15.74 -4.50
C ASP A 137 19.35 15.25 -5.90
N TYR A 138 18.62 14.15 -5.94
CA TYR A 138 18.14 13.49 -7.15
C TYR A 138 16.63 13.65 -7.35
N VAL A 139 15.98 14.44 -6.50
CA VAL A 139 14.53 14.69 -6.53
C VAL A 139 14.25 16.10 -7.05
N ASN A 140 14.93 17.10 -6.50
CA ASN A 140 14.77 18.51 -6.87
C ASN A 140 15.87 18.93 -7.85
N LEU A 141 15.85 18.35 -9.05
CA LEU A 141 16.85 18.60 -10.08
C LEU A 141 16.73 20.03 -10.63
N ASP A 142 17.85 20.77 -10.65
CA ASP A 142 17.93 22.08 -11.32
C ASP A 142 18.02 21.86 -12.85
N PRO A 143 17.03 22.31 -13.63
CA PRO A 143 17.05 22.16 -15.08
C PRO A 143 18.24 22.85 -15.76
N ASN A 144 18.85 23.86 -15.11
CA ASN A 144 20.03 24.55 -15.64
C ASN A 144 21.33 23.77 -15.38
N ASN A 145 21.33 22.81 -14.46
CA ASN A 145 22.46 21.93 -14.22
C ASN A 145 22.46 20.79 -15.23
N THR A 146 22.90 21.10 -16.46
CA THR A 146 22.88 20.17 -17.59
C THR A 146 23.67 18.89 -17.34
N LYS A 147 24.74 18.94 -16.54
CA LYS A 147 25.51 17.75 -16.15
C LYS A 147 24.68 16.80 -15.29
N CYS A 148 24.06 17.32 -14.23
CA CYS A 148 23.18 16.53 -13.38
C CYS A 148 22.00 15.96 -14.17
N MET A 149 21.37 16.77 -15.02
CA MET A 149 20.26 16.31 -15.87
C MET A 149 20.68 15.16 -16.79
N SER A 150 21.83 15.30 -17.48
CA SER A 150 22.34 14.25 -18.37
C SER A 150 22.68 12.96 -17.61
N ASP A 151 23.30 13.08 -16.44
CA ASP A 151 23.67 11.93 -15.62
C ASP A 151 22.44 11.23 -15.05
N TYR A 152 21.45 11.99 -14.58
CA TYR A 152 20.19 11.46 -14.08
C TYR A 152 19.37 10.80 -15.20
N GLU A 153 19.36 11.37 -16.41
CA GLU A 153 18.71 10.76 -17.58
C GLU A 153 19.34 9.38 -17.89
N ALA A 154 20.67 9.28 -17.89
CA ALA A 154 21.37 8.02 -18.06
C ALA A 154 21.01 6.99 -16.97
N TYR A 155 20.90 7.42 -15.71
CA TYR A 155 20.40 6.58 -14.62
C TYR A 155 18.97 6.09 -14.90
N THR A 156 18.05 6.99 -15.26
CA THR A 156 16.65 6.63 -15.50
C THR A 156 16.49 5.64 -16.64
N GLU A 157 17.27 5.74 -17.71
CA GLU A 157 17.25 4.79 -18.82
C GLU A 157 17.74 3.39 -18.41
N LEU A 158 18.77 3.31 -17.55
CA LEU A 158 19.28 2.02 -17.06
C LEU A 158 18.27 1.29 -16.16
N VAL A 159 17.52 2.03 -15.34
CA VAL A 159 16.57 1.44 -14.39
C VAL A 159 15.14 1.35 -14.92
N ARG A 160 14.88 1.83 -16.14
CA ARG A 160 13.54 1.99 -16.73
C ARG A 160 12.67 0.73 -16.72
N TYR A 161 13.27 -0.45 -16.91
CA TYR A 161 12.56 -1.72 -16.99
C TYR A 161 12.72 -2.60 -15.74
N ILE A 162 13.28 -2.03 -14.67
CA ILE A 162 13.45 -2.71 -13.39
C ILE A 162 12.15 -2.56 -12.61
N ASN A 163 11.66 -3.67 -12.07
CA ASN A 163 10.52 -3.65 -11.16
C ASN A 163 10.95 -3.01 -9.84
N GLU A 164 10.47 -1.78 -9.57
CA GLU A 164 10.83 -1.02 -8.38
C GLU A 164 10.31 -1.62 -7.07
N TYR A 165 9.28 -2.48 -7.14
CA TYR A 165 8.74 -3.18 -5.98
C TYR A 165 9.52 -4.46 -5.66
N GLN A 166 10.08 -5.12 -6.69
CA GLN A 166 10.84 -6.37 -6.59
C GLN A 166 11.87 -6.49 -7.72
N ILE A 167 13.10 -5.99 -7.51
CA ILE A 167 14.13 -5.90 -8.56
C ILE A 167 14.57 -7.23 -9.20
N LEU A 168 14.27 -8.37 -8.55
CA LEU A 168 14.57 -9.71 -9.06
C LEU A 168 13.43 -10.31 -9.88
N GLU A 169 12.28 -9.65 -9.93
CA GLU A 169 11.10 -10.07 -10.67
C GLU A 169 10.96 -9.25 -11.97
N PRO A 170 10.34 -9.81 -13.01
CA PRO A 170 10.07 -9.06 -14.23
C PRO A 170 9.20 -7.84 -13.93
N SER A 171 9.47 -6.73 -14.64
CA SER A 171 8.53 -5.60 -14.71
C SER A 171 7.36 -6.00 -15.59
N CYS A 172 6.18 -6.14 -14.98
CA CYS A 172 4.97 -6.55 -15.67
C CYS A 172 4.09 -5.33 -15.96
N VAL A 173 3.61 -5.20 -17.19
CA VAL A 173 2.63 -4.16 -17.53
C VAL A 173 1.29 -4.64 -17.00
N ILE A 174 0.77 -3.98 -15.96
CA ILE A 174 -0.59 -4.19 -15.48
C ILE A 174 -1.52 -3.87 -16.66
N ALA A 175 -2.25 -4.86 -17.16
CA ALA A 175 -3.21 -4.63 -18.23
C ALA A 175 -4.25 -3.58 -17.76
N PRO A 176 -4.57 -2.55 -18.57
CA PRO A 176 -5.62 -1.59 -18.25
C PRO A 176 -6.97 -2.29 -18.01
N LYS A 177 -7.82 -1.69 -17.15
CA LYS A 177 -9.16 -2.17 -16.77
C LYS A 177 -10.05 -2.61 -17.96
N GLU A 178 -9.83 -2.07 -19.16
CA GLU A 178 -10.60 -2.42 -20.37
C GLU A 178 -10.37 -3.85 -20.90
N ASN A 179 -9.31 -4.55 -20.49
CA ASN A 179 -9.03 -5.92 -20.93
C ASN A 179 -9.48 -7.02 -19.95
N GLN A 180 -10.20 -6.68 -18.87
CA GLN A 180 -10.77 -7.69 -17.95
C GLN A 180 -11.72 -8.69 -18.65
N ARG A 181 -12.37 -8.27 -19.75
CA ARG A 181 -13.21 -9.14 -20.59
C ARG A 181 -12.42 -10.17 -21.40
N ILE A 182 -11.16 -9.88 -21.73
CA ILE A 182 -10.26 -10.82 -22.41
C ILE A 182 -9.66 -11.77 -21.37
N LEU A 183 -9.30 -11.27 -20.18
CA LEU A 183 -8.84 -12.08 -19.05
C LEU A 183 -9.90 -13.09 -18.58
N SER A 184 -11.19 -12.72 -18.55
CA SER A 184 -12.26 -13.66 -18.17
C SER A 184 -12.53 -14.76 -19.21
N GLN A 185 -12.24 -14.51 -20.50
CA GLN A 185 -12.28 -15.54 -21.53
C GLN A 185 -11.02 -16.44 -21.50
N GLU A 186 -9.86 -15.89 -21.14
CA GLU A 186 -8.61 -16.65 -20.99
C GLU A 186 -8.51 -17.43 -19.67
N LEU A 187 -9.31 -17.10 -18.64
CA LEU A 187 -9.31 -17.82 -17.36
C LEU A 187 -9.79 -19.28 -17.46
N ASN A 188 -10.57 -19.62 -18.49
CA ASN A 188 -10.85 -21.02 -18.83
C ASN A 188 -9.62 -21.77 -19.38
N TYR A 189 -8.59 -21.05 -19.83
CA TYR A 189 -7.30 -21.57 -20.28
C TYR A 189 -6.18 -21.46 -19.22
N ILE A 190 -6.28 -20.52 -18.27
CA ILE A 190 -5.28 -20.25 -17.22
C ILE A 190 -5.16 -21.37 -16.18
N HIS A 191 -6.09 -22.33 -16.17
CA HIS A 191 -5.94 -23.56 -15.39
C HIS A 191 -4.68 -24.39 -15.77
N GLN A 192 -3.97 -24.03 -16.85
CA GLN A 192 -2.78 -24.74 -17.34
C GLN A 192 -1.46 -23.94 -17.38
N THR A 193 -1.40 -22.66 -16.99
CA THR A 193 -0.16 -21.87 -17.10
C THR A 193 0.37 -21.34 -15.77
N LYS A 194 1.63 -21.66 -15.49
CA LYS A 194 2.47 -21.09 -14.42
C LYS A 194 2.39 -19.55 -14.47
N PHE A 195 1.94 -18.90 -13.40
CA PHE A 195 1.89 -17.43 -13.30
C PHE A 195 3.21 -16.82 -13.75
N ARG A 196 3.14 -15.85 -14.68
CA ARG A 196 4.32 -15.21 -15.25
C ARG A 196 4.74 -13.99 -14.44
N CYS A 197 3.79 -13.37 -13.74
CA CYS A 197 3.96 -12.18 -12.92
C CYS A 197 3.30 -12.36 -11.55
N ARG A 198 3.90 -11.79 -10.50
CA ARG A 198 3.29 -11.79 -9.15
C ARG A 198 1.97 -11.01 -9.14
N ASP A 199 1.88 -9.96 -9.95
CA ASP A 199 0.71 -9.09 -10.02
C ASP A 199 -0.55 -9.78 -10.58
N ASP A 200 -0.39 -10.90 -11.29
CA ASP A 200 -1.51 -11.73 -11.76
C ASP A 200 -2.38 -12.22 -10.58
N LEU A 201 -1.81 -12.31 -9.38
CA LEU A 201 -2.53 -12.68 -8.16
C LEU A 201 -3.54 -11.61 -7.72
N TYR A 202 -3.32 -10.33 -8.03
CA TYR A 202 -4.28 -9.28 -7.71
C TYR A 202 -5.57 -9.42 -8.52
N ALA A 203 -5.47 -9.78 -9.81
CA ALA A 203 -6.63 -10.02 -10.66
C ALA A 203 -7.49 -11.19 -10.14
N ILE A 204 -6.86 -12.25 -9.62
CA ILE A 204 -7.57 -13.36 -8.96
C ILE A 204 -8.27 -12.87 -7.69
N GLY A 205 -7.59 -12.04 -6.90
CA GLY A 205 -8.17 -11.41 -5.71
C GLY A 205 -9.42 -10.60 -6.04
N GLU A 206 -9.36 -9.78 -7.08
CA GLU A 206 -10.48 -8.97 -7.58
C GLU A 206 -11.65 -9.85 -8.04
N LEU A 207 -11.38 -10.90 -8.82
CA LEU A 207 -12.42 -11.83 -9.27
C LEU A 207 -13.07 -12.58 -8.11
N TRP A 208 -12.27 -13.03 -7.16
CA TRP A 208 -12.76 -13.71 -5.97
C TRP A 208 -13.60 -12.78 -5.10
N ALA A 209 -13.14 -11.55 -4.83
CA ALA A 209 -13.87 -10.57 -4.03
C ALA A 209 -15.16 -10.10 -4.72
N ASN A 210 -15.23 -10.16 -6.05
CA ASN A 210 -16.42 -9.83 -6.82
C ASN A 210 -17.36 -11.01 -7.08
N ASP A 211 -17.02 -12.22 -6.63
CA ASP A 211 -17.92 -13.37 -6.74
C ASP A 211 -19.16 -13.17 -5.85
N PRO A 212 -20.40 -13.29 -6.38
CA PRO A 212 -21.62 -13.06 -5.59
C PRO A 212 -21.76 -13.99 -4.38
N HIS A 213 -21.24 -15.21 -4.44
CA HIS A 213 -21.25 -16.13 -3.30
C HIS A 213 -20.27 -15.67 -2.22
N VAL A 214 -19.12 -15.12 -2.62
CA VAL A 214 -18.15 -14.52 -1.67
C VAL A 214 -18.73 -13.27 -1.03
N GLN A 215 -19.28 -12.35 -1.82
CA GLN A 215 -19.93 -11.14 -1.29
C GLN A 215 -21.05 -11.47 -0.30
N LYS A 216 -21.89 -12.47 -0.63
CA LYS A 216 -22.94 -12.96 0.26
C LYS A 216 -22.37 -13.55 1.55
N ALA A 217 -21.29 -14.34 1.47
CA ALA A 217 -20.64 -14.94 2.63
C ALA A 217 -20.02 -13.88 3.55
N LEU A 218 -19.46 -12.81 2.97
CA LEU A 218 -18.91 -11.65 3.68
C LEU A 218 -19.99 -10.65 4.14
N GLN A 219 -21.27 -10.93 3.88
CA GLN A 219 -22.41 -10.06 4.22
C GLN A 219 -22.27 -8.64 3.68
N VAL A 220 -21.68 -8.50 2.48
CA VAL A 220 -21.58 -7.23 1.77
C VAL A 220 -22.98 -6.68 1.51
N ARG A 221 -23.19 -5.40 1.84
CA ARG A 221 -24.50 -4.76 1.64
C ARG A 221 -24.73 -4.41 0.18
N GLU A 222 -25.85 -4.86 -0.37
CA GLU A 222 -26.36 -4.38 -1.65
C GLU A 222 -26.86 -2.93 -1.48
N VAL A 223 -26.15 -1.97 -2.06
CA VAL A 223 -26.63 -0.59 -2.19
C VAL A 223 -27.04 -0.40 -3.64
N ASN A 224 -28.29 -0.03 -3.88
CA ASN A 224 -28.88 0.16 -5.22
C ASN A 224 -28.11 1.20 -6.06
N SER A 225 -27.06 0.77 -6.75
CA SER A 225 -26.51 1.36 -7.96
C SER A 225 -25.52 0.36 -8.56
N ASN A 226 -25.53 0.26 -9.90
CA ASN A 226 -24.84 -0.76 -10.71
C ASN A 226 -23.29 -0.75 -10.66
N ASN A 227 -22.65 -0.34 -9.55
CA ASN A 227 -21.27 0.18 -9.57
C ASN A 227 -20.34 -0.32 -8.45
N TYR A 228 -20.65 -1.37 -7.69
CA TYR A 228 -19.64 -1.95 -6.78
C TYR A 228 -18.95 -3.14 -7.44
N SER A 229 -17.78 -2.85 -7.99
CA SER A 229 -16.69 -3.83 -8.11
C SER A 229 -15.69 -3.54 -7.00
N PHE A 230 -15.20 -4.58 -6.31
CA PHE A 230 -13.93 -4.53 -5.58
C PHE A 230 -12.90 -3.89 -6.52
N ASN A 231 -12.28 -2.79 -6.08
CA ASN A 231 -11.31 -2.02 -6.85
C ASN A 231 -9.89 -2.51 -6.63
#